data_AF-A0A352N4F9-F1
#
_entry.id   AF-A0A352N4F9-F1
#
_cell.length_a   1.000
_cell.length_b   1.000
_cell.length_c   1.000
_cell.angle_alpha   90.00
_cell.angle_beta   90.00
_cell.angle_gamma   90.00
#
_symmetry.space_group_name_H-M   'P 1'
#
loop_
_entity.id
_entity.type
_entity.pdbx_description
1 polymer ?
#
loop_
_entity_poly.entity_id
_entity_poly.type
_entity_poly.pdbx_seq_one_letter_code
_entity_poly.pdbx_strand_id
1 'polypeptide(L)'
;MLADGGGNYAGSLKDIYCLRSTDGAVTFGAPIKIASKNSIGNDAGAGDASCLGGFAVGKWGKGQRVYLTYSQSRPKQPAELMLTTSDDGGLKWTAPRSIVPSTPSGWGAGSSSLMVNSDGVIGVQYYSLKQGNNEFDIYFTASVDGGTTFSTPVRISTATSTEPKTPRQPRTPGQDQVYSDTAPDGSFRLVWPDARSNAPAYTLYYRMVKVQGK
;
A
#
# COMPACT_ATOMS: atom_id res chain seq x y z
N MET A 1 -3.80 -15.85 -5.48
CA MET A 1 -2.37 -15.84 -5.07
C MET A 1 -1.64 -14.85 -5.96
N LEU A 2 -0.86 -13.93 -5.37
CA LEU A 2 -0.01 -12.98 -6.09
C LEU A 2 1.42 -13.54 -6.04
N ALA A 3 2.13 -13.52 -7.16
CA ALA A 3 3.53 -13.96 -7.24
C ALA A 3 4.36 -12.87 -7.93
N ASP A 4 5.53 -12.55 -7.36
CA ASP A 4 6.58 -11.77 -8.04
C ASP A 4 7.57 -12.75 -8.70
N GLY A 5 8.02 -12.45 -9.91
CA GLY A 5 8.97 -13.28 -10.65
C GLY A 5 10.35 -13.23 -9.97
N GLY A 6 10.79 -14.35 -9.42
CA GLY A 6 12.02 -14.45 -8.64
C GLY A 6 13.29 -14.16 -9.44
N GLY A 7 14.06 -13.19 -8.96
CA GLY A 7 15.48 -13.03 -9.26
C GLY A 7 16.01 -11.63 -8.92
N ASN A 8 17.33 -11.53 -8.77
CA ASN A 8 18.03 -10.28 -8.47
C ASN A 8 18.07 -9.41 -9.74
N TYR A 9 17.22 -8.37 -9.81
CA TYR A 9 17.01 -7.58 -11.03
C TYR A 9 16.97 -6.07 -10.74
N ALA A 10 18.14 -5.43 -10.74
CA ALA A 10 18.20 -3.97 -10.82
C ALA A 10 17.92 -3.54 -12.27
N GLY A 11 16.88 -2.72 -12.50
CA GLY A 11 16.70 -1.97 -13.75
C GLY A 11 15.68 -2.48 -14.78
N SER A 12 14.81 -3.46 -14.46
CA SER A 12 13.75 -3.92 -15.37
C SER A 12 12.32 -3.66 -14.84
N LEU A 13 11.36 -3.54 -15.76
CA LEU A 13 9.93 -3.57 -15.43
C LEU A 13 9.59 -4.91 -14.77
N LYS A 14 8.91 -4.86 -13.64
CA LYS A 14 8.29 -6.02 -13.00
C LYS A 14 6.81 -6.07 -13.37
N ASP A 15 6.36 -7.20 -13.90
CA ASP A 15 4.95 -7.42 -14.15
C ASP A 15 4.25 -7.99 -12.92
N ILE A 16 3.04 -7.50 -12.65
CA ILE A 16 2.17 -8.02 -11.60
C ILE A 16 1.10 -8.88 -12.27
N TYR A 17 0.93 -10.10 -11.80
CA TYR A 17 -0.10 -11.03 -12.27
C TYR A 17 -1.04 -11.44 -11.14
N CYS A 18 -2.29 -11.73 -11.48
CA CYS A 18 -3.21 -12.48 -10.62
C CYS A 18 -3.55 -13.84 -11.23
N LEU A 19 -3.81 -14.80 -10.34
CA LEU A 19 -4.45 -16.07 -10.64
C LEU A 19 -5.86 -16.05 -10.06
N ARG A 20 -6.86 -16.47 -10.86
CA ARG A 20 -8.26 -16.54 -10.44
C ARG A 20 -8.68 -17.99 -10.20
N SER A 21 -9.40 -18.21 -9.13
CA SER A 21 -10.14 -19.44 -8.84
C SER A 21 -11.63 -19.10 -8.71
N THR A 22 -12.50 -20.02 -9.12
CA THR A 22 -13.95 -19.94 -8.93
C THR A 22 -14.52 -21.15 -8.19
N ASP A 23 -13.64 -21.99 -7.65
CA ASP A 23 -13.95 -23.29 -7.05
C ASP A 23 -13.40 -23.41 -5.62
N GLY A 24 -13.30 -22.29 -4.91
CA GLY A 24 -12.79 -22.28 -3.54
C GLY A 24 -11.29 -22.54 -3.44
N ALA A 25 -10.52 -22.07 -4.43
CA ALA A 25 -9.06 -22.26 -4.56
C ALA A 25 -8.62 -23.71 -4.82
N VAL A 26 -9.51 -24.57 -5.32
CA VAL A 26 -9.15 -25.93 -5.75
C VAL A 26 -8.31 -25.89 -7.03
N THR A 27 -8.70 -25.05 -8.01
CA THR A 27 -7.92 -24.80 -9.22
C THR A 27 -7.73 -23.32 -9.49
N PHE A 28 -6.67 -23.00 -10.23
CA PHE A 28 -6.36 -21.64 -10.67
C PHE A 28 -6.24 -21.61 -12.19
N GLY A 29 -6.86 -20.61 -12.81
CA GLY A 29 -6.69 -20.34 -14.24
C GLY A 29 -5.29 -19.79 -14.57
N ALA A 30 -5.05 -19.53 -15.86
CA ALA A 30 -3.80 -18.95 -16.32
C ALA A 30 -3.53 -17.56 -15.70
N PRO A 31 -2.24 -17.15 -15.58
CA PRO A 31 -1.88 -15.82 -15.10
C PRO A 31 -2.50 -14.70 -15.95
N ILE A 32 -3.16 -13.75 -15.29
CA ILE A 32 -3.71 -12.53 -15.90
C ILE A 32 -2.83 -11.37 -15.48
N LYS A 33 -2.27 -10.65 -16.46
CA LYS A 33 -1.45 -9.47 -16.19
C LYS A 33 -2.33 -8.33 -15.66
N ILE A 34 -1.94 -7.76 -14.53
CA ILE A 34 -2.59 -6.63 -13.88
C ILE A 34 -1.95 -5.32 -14.32
N ALA A 35 -0.63 -5.22 -14.17
CA ALA A 35 0.13 -4.00 -14.43
C ALA A 35 1.63 -4.32 -14.62
N SER A 36 2.36 -3.36 -15.17
CA SER A 36 3.83 -3.32 -15.10
C SER A 36 4.24 -2.20 -14.15
N LYS A 37 5.15 -2.50 -13.22
CA LYS A 37 5.74 -1.52 -12.30
C LYS A 37 7.24 -1.38 -12.57
N ASN A 38 7.78 -0.20 -12.34
CA ASN A 38 9.22 -0.02 -12.27
C ASN A 38 9.73 -0.58 -10.94
N SER A 39 10.81 -1.35 -10.97
CA SER A 39 11.53 -1.78 -9.76
C SER A 39 12.96 -1.27 -9.84
N ILE A 40 13.37 -0.45 -8.88
CA ILE A 40 14.79 -0.15 -8.72
C ILE A 40 15.32 -1.15 -7.71
N GLY A 41 16.01 -2.18 -8.21
CA GLY A 41 16.84 -3.04 -7.38
C GLY A 41 18.00 -2.22 -6.83
N ASN A 42 18.17 -2.26 -5.50
CA ASN A 42 19.21 -1.63 -4.68
C ASN A 42 19.62 -0.18 -5.01
N ASP A 43 19.53 0.67 -4.00
CA ASP A 43 20.10 2.03 -3.91
C ASP A 43 19.31 3.18 -4.56
N ALA A 44 18.36 3.74 -3.80
CA ALA A 44 18.42 5.14 -3.32
C ALA A 44 17.13 5.53 -2.57
N GLY A 45 17.00 5.07 -1.32
CA GLY A 45 16.00 5.56 -0.35
C GLY A 45 14.58 5.01 -0.52
N ALA A 46 13.97 4.59 0.60
CA ALA A 46 12.85 3.65 0.69
C ALA A 46 13.27 2.23 0.30
N GLY A 47 13.52 1.39 1.31
CA GLY A 47 13.85 -0.02 1.09
C GLY A 47 12.77 -0.72 0.31
N ASP A 48 13.16 -1.42 -0.74
CA ASP A 48 12.32 -2.35 -1.50
C ASP A 48 10.82 -1.99 -1.49
N ALA A 49 10.50 -0.75 -1.88
CA ALA A 49 9.15 -0.28 -2.16
C ALA A 49 8.57 -0.98 -3.41
N SER A 50 9.02 -2.20 -3.68
CA SER A 50 8.52 -3.12 -4.69
C SER A 50 7.47 -4.08 -4.09
N CYS A 51 6.97 -3.84 -2.88
CA CYS A 51 5.89 -4.64 -2.30
C CYS A 51 4.52 -4.30 -2.93
N LEU A 52 3.71 -5.35 -3.10
CA LEU A 52 2.26 -5.18 -3.24
C LEU A 52 1.76 -4.52 -1.96
N GLY A 53 0.97 -3.47 -2.09
CA GLY A 53 0.45 -2.72 -0.96
C GLY A 53 -0.70 -3.47 -0.30
N GLY A 54 -1.87 -3.45 -0.95
CA GLY A 54 -3.04 -4.17 -0.48
C GLY A 54 -3.96 -4.57 -1.62
N PHE A 55 -4.80 -5.56 -1.35
CA PHE A 55 -5.80 -6.05 -2.28
C PHE A 55 -7.14 -6.11 -1.55
N ALA A 56 -8.18 -5.52 -2.13
CA ALA A 56 -9.50 -5.47 -1.51
C ALA A 56 -10.60 -5.65 -2.55
N VAL A 57 -11.75 -6.12 -2.09
CA VAL A 57 -12.98 -6.17 -2.89
C VAL A 57 -14.04 -5.42 -2.12
N GLY A 58 -14.78 -4.55 -2.80
CA GLY A 58 -15.84 -3.77 -2.19
C GLY A 58 -17.02 -3.54 -3.11
N LYS A 59 -18.14 -3.10 -2.53
CA LYS A 59 -19.34 -2.76 -3.28
C LYS A 59 -19.04 -1.63 -4.27
N TRP A 60 -19.49 -1.79 -5.52
CA TRP A 60 -19.37 -0.76 -6.55
C TRP A 60 -20.52 -0.88 -7.56
N GLY A 61 -21.27 0.21 -7.74
CA GLY A 61 -22.49 0.20 -8.56
C GLY A 61 -23.47 -0.90 -8.13
N LYS A 62 -23.83 -1.78 -9.05
CA LYS A 62 -24.69 -2.97 -8.79
C LYS A 62 -23.90 -4.24 -8.45
N GLY A 63 -22.57 -4.17 -8.41
CA GLY A 63 -21.69 -5.32 -8.23
C GLY A 63 -20.55 -5.03 -7.26
N GLN A 64 -19.40 -5.59 -7.58
CA GLN A 64 -18.17 -5.44 -6.80
C GLN A 64 -17.05 -4.91 -7.69
N ARG A 65 -16.14 -4.17 -7.07
CA ARG A 65 -14.87 -3.76 -7.67
C ARG A 65 -13.73 -4.37 -6.87
N VAL A 66 -12.75 -4.89 -7.59
CA VAL A 66 -11.47 -5.34 -7.05
C VAL A 66 -10.49 -4.18 -7.13
N TYR A 67 -9.72 -3.98 -6.07
CA TYR A 67 -8.73 -2.93 -5.95
C TYR A 67 -7.37 -3.56 -5.61
N LEU A 68 -6.32 -3.10 -6.27
CA LEU A 68 -4.94 -3.42 -5.92
C LEU A 68 -4.15 -2.13 -5.78
N THR A 69 -3.46 -1.98 -4.65
CA THR A 69 -2.40 -0.98 -4.50
C THR A 69 -1.02 -1.60 -4.57
N TYR A 70 -0.07 -0.85 -5.10
CA TYR A 70 1.33 -1.25 -5.11
C TYR A 70 2.21 0.00 -5.13
N SER A 71 3.42 -0.13 -4.59
CA SER A 71 4.38 0.96 -4.62
C SER A 71 5.17 0.93 -5.93
N GLN A 72 5.42 2.10 -6.51
CA GLN A 72 6.20 2.27 -7.72
C GLN A 72 7.32 3.28 -7.48
N SER A 73 8.56 2.84 -7.67
CA SER A 73 9.73 3.72 -7.62
C SER A 73 10.26 3.99 -9.02
N ARG A 74 10.65 5.24 -9.30
CA ARG A 74 11.29 5.62 -10.57
C ARG A 74 12.65 6.26 -10.28
N PRO A 75 13.64 6.16 -11.19
CA PRO A 75 14.98 6.66 -10.92
C PRO A 75 14.95 8.13 -10.50
N LYS A 76 15.57 8.43 -9.35
CA LYS A 76 15.63 9.79 -8.76
C LYS A 76 14.26 10.41 -8.46
N GLN A 77 13.21 9.59 -8.29
CA GLN A 77 11.87 10.05 -7.92
C GLN A 77 11.43 9.38 -6.63
N PRO A 78 10.65 10.07 -5.79
CA PRO A 78 9.93 9.47 -4.68
C PRO A 78 9.13 8.23 -5.08
N ALA A 79 9.04 7.25 -4.18
CA ALA A 79 8.12 6.13 -4.36
C ALA A 79 6.66 6.64 -4.35
N GLU A 80 5.89 6.24 -5.35
CA GLU A 80 4.46 6.56 -5.49
C GLU A 80 3.60 5.37 -5.10
N LEU A 81 2.47 5.62 -4.44
CA LEU A 81 1.46 4.59 -4.20
C LEU A 81 0.46 4.56 -5.35
N MET A 82 0.43 3.47 -6.09
CA MET A 82 -0.40 3.27 -7.27
C MET A 82 -1.66 2.49 -6.93
N LEU A 83 -2.74 2.75 -7.67
CA LEU A 83 -4.00 2.00 -7.66
C LEU A 83 -4.31 1.50 -9.07
N THR A 84 -4.74 0.25 -9.17
CA THR A 84 -5.46 -0.31 -10.32
C THR A 84 -6.69 -1.06 -9.85
N THR A 85 -7.72 -1.10 -10.69
CA THR A 85 -9.04 -1.67 -10.34
C THR A 85 -9.58 -2.57 -11.43
N SER A 86 -10.46 -3.49 -11.04
CA SER A 86 -11.19 -4.39 -11.94
C SER A 86 -12.66 -4.47 -11.56
N ASP A 87 -13.54 -4.33 -12.54
CA ASP A 87 -15.00 -4.44 -12.38
C ASP A 87 -15.55 -5.81 -12.86
N ASP A 88 -14.68 -6.67 -13.37
CA ASP A 88 -15.03 -7.97 -13.98
C ASP A 88 -14.36 -9.14 -13.24
N GLY A 89 -14.13 -8.99 -11.93
CA GLY A 89 -13.60 -10.04 -11.06
C GLY A 89 -12.12 -10.37 -11.30
N GLY A 90 -11.34 -9.39 -11.74
CA GLY A 90 -9.90 -9.52 -12.00
C GLY A 90 -9.55 -9.99 -13.40
N LEU A 91 -10.49 -9.99 -14.35
CA LEU A 91 -10.26 -10.37 -15.74
C LEU A 91 -9.56 -9.25 -16.53
N LYS A 92 -9.92 -8.00 -16.28
CA LYS A 92 -9.32 -6.80 -16.86
C LYS A 92 -9.08 -5.76 -15.79
N TRP A 93 -8.00 -5.01 -15.97
CA TRP A 93 -7.53 -4.02 -15.00
C TRP A 93 -7.38 -2.66 -15.67
N THR A 94 -7.70 -1.60 -14.93
CA THR A 94 -7.51 -0.22 -15.39
C THR A 94 -6.02 0.13 -15.48
N ALA A 95 -5.69 1.14 -16.29
CA ALA A 95 -4.37 1.75 -16.23
C ALA A 95 -4.07 2.22 -14.78
N PRO A 96 -2.86 1.97 -14.26
CA PRO A 96 -2.51 2.39 -12.90
C PRO A 96 -2.48 3.90 -12.76
N ARG A 97 -2.84 4.39 -11.58
CA ARG A 97 -2.81 5.82 -11.23
C ARG A 97 -2.35 6.06 -9.80
N SER A 98 -1.77 7.22 -9.55
CA SER A 98 -1.26 7.60 -8.23
C SER A 98 -2.41 7.92 -7.27
N ILE A 99 -2.36 7.37 -6.05
CA ILE A 99 -3.27 7.71 -4.94
C ILE A 99 -2.81 9.02 -4.28
N VAL A 100 -1.49 9.17 -4.13
CA VAL A 100 -0.83 10.29 -3.46
C VAL A 100 0.36 10.72 -4.32
N PRO A 101 0.16 11.64 -5.29
CA PRO A 101 1.22 12.05 -6.22
C PRO A 101 2.34 12.86 -5.54
N SER A 102 2.05 13.47 -4.39
CA SER A 102 3.03 14.15 -3.56
C SER A 102 2.89 13.68 -2.11
N THR A 103 3.92 13.02 -1.60
CA THR A 103 3.88 12.49 -0.24
C THR A 103 4.10 13.62 0.77
N PRO A 104 3.34 13.66 1.88
CA PRO A 104 3.47 14.75 2.86
C PRO A 104 4.87 14.89 3.45
N SER A 105 5.63 13.80 3.56
CA SER A 105 7.00 13.79 4.10
C SER A 105 8.09 14.02 3.03
N GLY A 106 7.70 14.14 1.75
CA GLY A 106 8.57 14.58 0.66
C GLY A 106 9.47 13.52 0.01
N TRP A 107 9.57 12.30 0.54
CA TRP A 107 10.49 11.29 -0.01
C TRP A 107 9.82 10.07 -0.64
N GLY A 108 8.66 9.62 -0.17
CA GLY A 108 7.98 8.50 -0.80
C GLY A 108 6.95 7.82 0.08
N ALA A 109 6.04 7.09 -0.57
CA ALA A 109 5.00 6.30 0.07
C ALA A 109 5.36 4.82 -0.06
N GLY A 110 5.21 4.07 1.03
CA GLY A 110 5.50 2.64 1.07
C GLY A 110 4.62 1.90 2.07
N SER A 111 4.71 0.57 2.05
CA SER A 111 4.02 -0.36 2.98
C SER A 111 2.58 0.05 3.25
N SER A 112 1.78 0.16 2.20
CA SER A 112 0.39 0.54 2.35
C SER A 112 -0.49 -0.64 2.73
N SER A 113 -1.62 -0.39 3.38
CA SER A 113 -2.76 -1.31 3.44
C SER A 113 -4.01 -0.65 2.86
N LEU A 114 -4.84 -1.46 2.20
CA LEU A 114 -6.04 -1.06 1.46
C LEU A 114 -7.27 -1.76 2.06
N MET A 115 -8.33 -0.99 2.26
CA MET A 115 -9.57 -1.43 2.88
C MET A 115 -10.76 -0.89 2.08
N VAL A 116 -11.87 -1.62 2.04
CA VAL A 116 -13.16 -1.07 1.61
C VAL A 116 -14.21 -1.41 2.66
N ASN A 117 -14.87 -0.39 3.21
CA ASN A 117 -15.91 -0.60 4.23
C ASN A 117 -17.25 -1.00 3.60
N SER A 118 -18.26 -1.27 4.44
CA SER A 118 -19.61 -1.68 4.01
C SER A 118 -20.32 -0.66 3.13
N ASP A 119 -19.96 0.62 3.25
CA ASP A 119 -20.53 1.73 2.47
C ASP A 119 -19.83 1.90 1.11
N GLY A 120 -18.78 1.12 0.83
CA GLY A 120 -17.97 1.25 -0.37
C GLY A 120 -16.90 2.33 -0.28
N VAL A 121 -16.68 2.93 0.89
CA VAL A 121 -15.59 3.87 1.12
C VAL A 121 -14.28 3.11 1.17
N ILE A 122 -13.30 3.59 0.42
CA ILE A 122 -11.96 3.03 0.35
C ILE A 122 -11.09 3.76 1.36
N GLY A 123 -10.40 3.02 2.22
CA GLY A 123 -9.39 3.54 3.13
C GLY A 123 -8.00 3.04 2.73
N VAL A 124 -7.00 3.91 2.79
CA VAL A 124 -5.60 3.58 2.51
C VAL A 124 -4.73 4.12 3.64
N GLN A 125 -4.04 3.24 4.35
CA GLN A 125 -2.98 3.58 5.29
C GLN A 125 -1.63 3.35 4.62
N TYR A 126 -0.64 4.20 4.86
CA TYR A 126 0.70 4.04 4.29
C TYR A 126 1.77 4.75 5.12
N TYR A 127 3.04 4.36 4.92
CA TYR A 127 4.19 5.11 5.42
C TYR A 127 4.53 6.25 4.48
N SER A 128 4.73 7.44 5.03
CA SER A 128 5.33 8.58 4.34
C SER A 128 6.74 8.78 4.89
N LEU A 129 7.72 8.40 4.06
CA LEU A 129 9.14 8.44 4.41
C LEU A 129 9.68 9.87 4.33
N LYS A 130 10.60 10.20 5.22
CA LYS A 130 11.35 11.47 5.19
C LYS A 130 12.68 11.28 4.46
N GLN A 131 13.12 12.35 3.79
CA GLN A 131 14.35 12.31 3.00
C GLN A 131 15.59 12.26 3.90
N GLY A 132 16.56 11.41 3.54
CA GLY A 132 17.90 11.42 4.12
C GLY A 132 18.02 10.82 5.53
N ASN A 133 16.95 10.27 6.09
CA ASN A 133 16.98 9.58 7.37
C ASN A 133 16.06 8.34 7.36
N ASN A 134 16.14 7.55 8.42
CA ASN A 134 15.31 6.37 8.59
C ASN A 134 13.97 6.69 9.28
N GLU A 135 13.43 7.88 9.05
CA GLU A 135 12.21 8.32 9.71
C GLU A 135 10.98 8.18 8.82
N PHE A 136 9.86 7.88 9.46
CA PHE A 136 8.58 7.78 8.80
C PHE A 136 7.44 8.23 9.70
N ASP A 137 6.38 8.67 9.04
CA ASP A 137 5.09 8.99 9.64
C ASP A 137 4.00 8.17 8.96
N ILE A 138 2.94 7.87 9.69
CA ILE A 138 1.82 7.10 9.15
C ILE A 138 0.75 8.05 8.68
N TYR A 139 0.25 7.84 7.47
CA TYR A 139 -0.82 8.63 6.89
C TYR A 139 -2.00 7.76 6.49
N PHE A 140 -3.16 8.40 6.43
CA PHE A 140 -4.41 7.84 5.94
C PHE A 140 -5.01 8.76 4.88
N THR A 141 -5.54 8.18 3.80
CA THR A 141 -6.39 8.85 2.82
C THR A 141 -7.57 7.96 2.46
N ALA A 142 -8.67 8.56 2.01
CA ALA A 142 -9.87 7.83 1.65
C ALA A 142 -10.48 8.29 0.33
N SER A 143 -11.22 7.39 -0.31
CA SER A 143 -12.02 7.68 -1.49
C SER A 143 -13.46 7.26 -1.25
N VAL A 144 -14.39 8.14 -1.63
CA VAL A 144 -15.85 7.92 -1.56
C VAL A 144 -16.48 7.77 -2.96
N ASP A 145 -15.67 7.70 -4.00
CA ASP A 145 -16.07 7.71 -5.41
C ASP A 145 -15.46 6.53 -6.20
N GLY A 146 -15.36 5.36 -5.54
CA GLY A 146 -14.85 4.13 -6.15
C GLY A 146 -13.37 4.17 -6.48
N GLY A 147 -12.63 4.99 -5.75
CA GLY A 147 -11.20 5.24 -5.91
C GLY A 147 -10.91 6.44 -6.77
N THR A 148 -11.87 7.03 -7.50
CA THR A 148 -11.62 8.04 -8.55
C THR A 148 -10.83 9.24 -8.03
N THR A 149 -11.09 9.68 -6.80
CA THR A 149 -10.31 10.71 -6.12
C THR A 149 -9.95 10.35 -4.67
N PHE A 150 -8.71 10.73 -4.32
CA PHE A 150 -8.06 10.86 -3.02
C PHE A 150 -8.52 12.05 -2.15
N SER A 151 -8.97 11.86 -0.90
CA SER A 151 -8.93 12.95 0.09
C SER A 151 -7.47 13.40 0.34
N THR A 152 -7.29 14.63 0.82
CA THR A 152 -5.98 15.06 1.34
C THR A 152 -5.52 14.08 2.44
N PRO A 153 -4.28 13.56 2.40
CA PRO A 153 -3.81 12.65 3.42
C PRO A 153 -3.72 13.31 4.81
N VAL A 154 -4.11 12.56 5.84
CA VAL A 154 -4.04 12.98 7.23
C VAL A 154 -3.03 12.12 7.98
N ARG A 155 -2.14 12.75 8.75
CA ARG A 155 -1.19 12.03 9.61
C ARG A 155 -1.95 11.33 10.74
N ILE A 156 -1.79 10.02 10.84
CA ILE A 156 -2.40 9.23 11.90
C ILE A 156 -1.47 8.92 13.06
N SER A 157 -0.15 8.89 12.84
CA SER A 157 0.82 8.76 13.92
C SER A 157 0.89 10.04 14.76
N THR A 158 1.07 9.89 16.07
CA THR A 158 1.21 11.02 17.02
C THR A 158 2.65 11.50 17.17
N ALA A 159 3.62 10.72 16.69
CA ALA A 159 5.03 11.08 16.65
C ALA A 159 5.68 10.45 15.43
N THR A 160 6.89 10.92 15.12
CA THR A 160 7.72 10.32 14.07
C THR A 160 8.40 9.08 14.62
N SER A 161 8.36 8.02 13.82
CA SER A 161 9.08 6.78 14.08
C SER A 161 10.44 6.84 13.39
N THR A 162 11.47 6.30 14.04
CA THR A 162 12.83 6.19 13.49
C THR A 162 13.21 4.72 13.51
N GLU A 163 13.45 4.13 12.33
CA GLU A 163 13.85 2.72 12.26
C GLU A 163 15.18 2.49 13.01
N PRO A 164 15.27 1.50 13.92
CA PRO A 164 16.49 1.21 14.63
C PRO A 164 17.61 0.81 13.66
N LYS A 165 18.76 1.48 13.74
CA LYS A 165 19.96 1.07 13.01
C LYS A 165 20.57 -0.14 13.71
N THR A 166 20.50 -1.34 13.11
CA THR A 166 21.21 -2.50 13.65
C THR A 166 22.53 -2.72 12.90
N PRO A 167 23.65 -3.06 13.58
CA PRO A 167 24.94 -3.32 12.92
C PRO A 167 24.91 -4.49 11.92
N ARG A 168 23.93 -5.39 12.05
CA ARG A 168 23.84 -6.64 11.27
C ARG A 168 22.93 -6.54 10.04
N GLN A 169 22.07 -5.52 9.99
CA GLN A 169 21.17 -5.19 8.89
C GLN A 169 20.93 -3.67 8.96
N PRO A 170 21.48 -2.84 8.06
CA PRO A 170 20.95 -1.50 7.87
C PRO A 170 19.54 -1.67 7.29
N ARG A 171 18.54 -1.83 8.18
CA ARG A 171 17.15 -1.94 7.76
C ARG A 171 16.82 -0.68 7.00
N THR A 172 16.44 -0.87 5.75
CA THR A 172 15.94 0.21 4.93
C THR A 172 14.54 0.58 5.43
N PRO A 173 14.17 1.88 5.47
CA PRO A 173 12.83 2.29 5.88
C PRO A 173 11.76 1.63 5.02
N GLY A 174 10.75 1.03 5.65
CA GLY A 174 9.62 0.39 4.95
C GLY A 174 9.67 -1.14 4.82
N GLN A 175 10.53 -1.84 5.57
CA GLN A 175 10.48 -3.32 5.64
C GLN A 175 9.23 -3.84 6.38
N ASP A 176 8.64 -3.02 7.24
CA ASP A 176 7.51 -3.44 8.04
C ASP A 176 6.19 -3.18 7.34
N GLN A 177 5.27 -4.14 7.41
CA GLN A 177 3.93 -4.00 6.87
C GLN A 177 3.01 -3.27 7.85
N VAL A 178 2.09 -2.45 7.32
CA VAL A 178 0.95 -1.97 8.10
C VAL A 178 -0.22 -2.91 7.94
N TYR A 179 -1.07 -2.94 8.97
CA TYR A 179 -2.24 -3.81 9.01
C TYR A 179 -3.47 -2.99 9.27
N SER A 180 -4.58 -3.40 8.69
CA SER A 180 -5.83 -2.69 8.87
C SER A 180 -7.04 -3.56 8.58
N ASP A 181 -8.17 -3.17 9.13
CA ASP A 181 -9.46 -3.78 8.85
C ASP A 181 -10.57 -2.71 8.95
N THR A 182 -11.77 -3.07 8.52
CA THR A 182 -12.98 -2.28 8.67
C THR A 182 -13.80 -2.79 9.87
N ALA A 183 -14.47 -1.89 10.57
CA ALA A 183 -15.41 -2.23 11.62
C ALA A 183 -16.85 -2.24 11.07
N PRO A 184 -17.79 -2.95 11.72
CA PRO A 184 -19.19 -3.00 11.29
C PRO A 184 -19.89 -1.64 11.21
N ASP A 185 -19.39 -0.63 11.92
CA ASP A 185 -19.92 0.74 11.91
C ASP A 185 -19.36 1.62 10.78
N GLY A 186 -18.62 1.01 9.84
CA GLY A 186 -17.98 1.67 8.71
C GLY A 186 -16.63 2.34 9.03
N SER A 187 -16.16 2.31 10.28
CA SER A 187 -14.85 2.86 10.64
C SER A 187 -13.68 1.96 10.23
N PHE A 188 -12.50 2.55 10.09
CA PHE A 188 -11.25 1.86 9.77
C PHE A 188 -10.40 1.68 11.03
N ARG A 189 -9.96 0.44 11.26
CA ARG A 189 -8.99 0.03 12.29
C ARG A 189 -7.61 0.01 11.65
N LEU A 190 -6.73 0.89 12.10
CA LEU A 190 -5.40 1.09 11.54
C LEU A 190 -4.38 0.63 12.57
N VAL A 191 -3.42 -0.20 12.16
CA VAL A 191 -2.35 -0.73 13.04
C VAL A 191 -1.01 -0.57 12.34
N TRP A 192 0.01 -0.15 13.06
CA TRP A 192 1.37 -0.03 12.53
C TRP A 192 2.44 -0.33 13.60
N PRO A 193 3.59 -0.87 13.19
CA PRO A 193 4.78 -0.92 14.02
C PRO A 193 5.46 0.45 14.09
N ASP A 194 5.98 0.77 15.27
CA ASP A 194 6.59 2.06 15.56
C ASP A 194 7.80 1.90 16.50
N ALA A 195 8.87 2.61 16.20
CA ALA A 195 10.15 2.53 16.90
C ALA A 195 10.51 3.80 17.67
N ARG A 196 9.57 4.75 17.84
CA ARG A 196 9.80 6.02 18.56
C ARG A 196 10.32 5.90 20.00
N SER A 197 10.29 4.71 20.59
CA SER A 197 10.75 4.46 21.96
C SER A 197 12.25 4.16 22.09
N ASN A 198 13.02 4.13 20.99
CA ASN A 198 14.42 3.64 20.97
C ASN A 198 14.59 2.26 21.64
N ALA A 199 13.49 1.51 21.79
CA ALA A 199 13.50 0.17 22.33
C ALA A 199 14.15 -0.78 21.31
N PRO A 200 14.71 -1.92 21.74
CA PRO A 200 15.27 -2.92 20.82
C PRO A 200 14.22 -3.58 19.90
N ALA A 201 12.96 -3.15 19.94
CA ALA A 201 11.84 -3.71 19.18
C ALA A 201 10.79 -2.64 18.84
N TYR A 202 9.94 -2.93 17.85
CA TYR A 202 8.76 -2.13 17.54
C TYR A 202 7.67 -2.31 18.60
N THR A 203 6.92 -1.24 18.83
CA THR A 203 5.63 -1.28 19.52
C THR A 203 4.52 -1.14 18.48
N LEU A 204 3.48 -1.95 18.60
CA LEU A 204 2.28 -1.79 17.77
C LEU A 204 1.43 -0.65 18.32
N TYR A 205 1.12 0.31 17.45
CA TYR A 205 0.14 1.36 17.72
C TYR A 205 -1.09 1.13 16.86
N TYR A 206 -2.22 1.66 17.33
CA TYR A 206 -3.46 1.60 16.58
C TYR A 206 -4.19 2.95 16.58
N ARG A 207 -5.02 3.16 15.56
CA ARG A 207 -5.95 4.29 15.49
C ARG A 207 -7.25 3.87 14.80
N MET A 208 -8.36 4.38 15.32
CA MET A 208 -9.65 4.32 14.64
C MET A 208 -9.85 5.58 13.79
N VAL A 209 -10.27 5.42 12.55
CA VAL A 209 -10.62 6.54 11.66
C VAL A 209 -12.02 6.32 11.11
N LYS A 210 -12.87 7.34 11.22
CA LYS A 210 -14.19 7.36 10.57
C LYS A 210 -14.16 8.42 9.49
N VAL A 211 -14.49 8.03 8.26
CA VAL A 211 -14.66 8.95 7.15
C VAL A 211 -16.09 9.47 7.22
N GLN A 212 -16.25 10.77 7.41
CA GLN A 212 -17.57 11.37 7.31
C GLN A 212 -17.95 11.41 5.83
N GLY A 213 -18.99 10.67 5.45
CA GLY A 213 -19.63 10.79 4.15
C GLY A 213 -20.31 12.16 4.01
N LYS A 214 -20.65 12.53 2.78
CA LYS A 214 -21.50 13.70 2.50
C LYS A 214 -22.79 13.67 3.32
#